data_AF-A0AAD9JSZ6-F1
#
_entry.id   AF-A0AAD9JSZ6-F1
#
_cell.length_a   1.000
_cell.length_b   1.000
_cell.length_c   1.000
_cell.angle_alpha   90.00
_cell.angle_beta   90.00
_cell.angle_gamma   90.00
#
_symmetry.space_group_name_H-M   'P 1'
#
loop_
_entity.id
_entity.type
_entity.pdbx_description
1 polymer ?
#
loop_
_entity_poly.entity_id
_entity_poly.type
_entity_poly.pdbx_seq_one_letter_code
_entity_poly.pdbx_strand_id
1 'polypeptide(L)'
;MCTKDIYKGIHCEKPIRNRLYQYGNDHGDKTLKDDDGKWCDRAGRFCSSSFIKTPLVQVFDSEFTRIKITSNGYVTMGASYEGRTPNNFEDMLSASKTAVVAKSGIAMFASMWTDSDATKGDVFYQVYNRATKDVSDEKKARSRHALTLAAEDVKNYGGLSDVDPSWVMVITWADQLPRSSYNPSNDMPNTFQLVIISDASRWSTFVIFSYEKTGWDTAMTTRDSMIGYYTTQYGVIHSEALGVSGKSISFRMASLKGNTGEDGRYLYRVASGKPGPINYEAKCLNWYFSQNIDYIWNQKRNTLSCPCDRRLAHYDRRWQRDRHQEWSESQISCYYQRNTRSTSATQYCCYDLWGSLIISEDGAAGHMFSYHPKFFKRMHDKYDLEPKEWCCSYTDNCFLYHVARPIDYCLSYIPPFIGWSFGDPHIRTLDGLEFTFNGFGEYTLIETTGKNFTLQGRTERALDEHGKEMQATVFSAFAAKDADSDRFHVQMNANRDGKNQYFKA
;
A
#
# COMPACT_ATOMS: atom_id res chain seq x y z
N MET A 1 -1.29 10.57 -33.70
CA MET A 1 -1.15 9.46 -34.68
C MET A 1 -0.14 9.92 -35.71
N CYS A 2 0.78 9.07 -36.16
CA CYS A 2 1.72 9.44 -37.22
C CYS A 2 1.31 8.79 -38.54
N THR A 3 1.11 9.60 -39.56
CA THR A 3 0.84 9.15 -40.93
C THR A 3 2.05 9.44 -41.79
N LYS A 4 2.43 8.49 -42.65
CA LYS A 4 3.55 8.65 -43.57
C LYS A 4 3.02 9.11 -44.92
N ASP A 5 3.33 10.33 -45.29
CA ASP A 5 3.03 10.90 -46.61
C ASP A 5 4.20 10.64 -47.56
N ILE A 6 3.89 10.17 -48.77
CA ILE A 6 4.87 9.73 -49.79
C ILE A 6 5.73 10.90 -50.30
N TYR A 7 5.24 12.14 -50.20
CA TYR A 7 5.94 13.34 -50.68
C TYR A 7 6.42 14.26 -49.55
N LYS A 8 5.88 14.12 -48.33
CA LYS A 8 6.18 15.03 -47.20
C LYS A 8 6.84 14.37 -45.98
N GLY A 9 7.10 13.06 -46.01
CA GLY A 9 7.72 12.34 -44.90
C GLY A 9 6.72 11.89 -43.83
N ILE A 10 7.23 11.48 -42.66
CA ILE A 10 6.39 11.03 -41.54
C ILE A 10 5.88 12.27 -40.80
N HIS A 11 4.58 12.53 -40.94
CA HIS A 11 3.91 13.61 -40.23
C HIS A 11 3.24 13.03 -38.97
N CYS A 12 3.77 13.39 -37.82
CA CYS A 12 3.17 13.03 -36.53
C CYS A 12 2.22 14.14 -36.11
N GLU A 13 0.92 13.90 -36.22
CA GLU A 13 -0.05 14.72 -35.50
C GLU A 13 0.15 14.47 -34.00
N LYS A 14 0.51 15.53 -33.26
CA LYS A 14 0.40 15.53 -31.81
C LYS A 14 -1.04 15.09 -31.48
N PRO A 15 -1.25 14.06 -30.65
CA PRO A 15 -2.61 13.69 -30.26
C PRO A 15 -3.32 14.94 -29.77
N ILE A 16 -4.52 15.20 -30.31
CA ILE A 16 -5.38 16.28 -29.81
C ILE A 16 -5.64 15.92 -28.36
N ARG A 17 -4.98 16.65 -27.46
CA ARG A 17 -5.17 16.47 -26.03
C ARG A 17 -6.56 17.02 -25.74
N ASN A 18 -7.49 16.16 -25.36
CA ASN A 18 -8.76 16.62 -24.83
C ASN A 18 -8.48 17.57 -23.66
N ARG A 19 -9.17 18.71 -23.67
CA ARG A 19 -8.96 19.77 -22.66
C ARG A 19 -9.30 19.28 -21.25
N LEU A 20 -10.23 18.34 -21.15
CA LEU A 20 -10.65 17.69 -19.90
C LEU A 20 -10.07 16.27 -19.81
N TYR A 21 -9.80 15.82 -18.59
CA TYR A 21 -9.63 14.40 -18.29
C TYR A 21 -10.94 13.68 -18.59
N GLN A 22 -10.86 12.43 -19.04
CA GLN A 22 -12.05 11.61 -19.29
C GLN A 22 -12.94 11.53 -18.05
N TYR A 23 -14.25 11.62 -18.24
CA TYR A 23 -15.23 11.68 -17.15
C TYR A 23 -16.55 11.04 -17.55
N GLY A 24 -17.36 10.70 -16.55
CA GLY A 24 -18.70 10.14 -16.72
C GLY A 24 -18.79 8.67 -16.33
N ASN A 25 -20.02 8.13 -16.35
CA ASN A 25 -20.31 6.77 -15.89
C ASN A 25 -19.54 5.70 -16.69
N ASP A 26 -19.38 5.89 -18.00
CA ASP A 26 -18.63 4.97 -18.88
C ASP A 26 -17.13 4.92 -18.55
N HIS A 27 -16.62 5.96 -17.88
CA HIS A 27 -15.25 6.02 -17.38
C HIS A 27 -15.13 5.53 -15.91
N GLY A 28 -16.25 5.15 -15.30
CA GLY A 28 -16.35 4.60 -13.95
C GLY A 28 -16.46 5.66 -12.85
N ASP A 29 -16.75 6.90 -13.20
CA ASP A 29 -16.93 7.99 -12.24
C ASP A 29 -18.18 7.77 -11.39
N LYS A 30 -18.13 8.26 -10.15
CA LYS A 30 -19.32 8.39 -9.31
C LYS A 30 -20.05 9.68 -9.67
N THR A 31 -21.37 9.67 -9.64
CA THR A 31 -22.18 10.89 -9.73
C THR A 31 -22.50 11.39 -8.32
N LEU A 32 -22.43 12.71 -8.11
CA LEU A 32 -22.88 13.35 -6.88
C LEU A 32 -24.39 13.13 -6.70
N LYS A 33 -24.76 12.35 -5.69
CA LYS A 33 -26.14 12.12 -5.22
C LYS A 33 -26.13 12.21 -3.69
N ASP A 34 -27.24 12.60 -3.05
CA ASP A 34 -27.31 12.53 -1.58
C ASP A 34 -27.33 11.06 -1.10
N ASP A 35 -27.01 10.83 0.18
CA ASP A 35 -26.90 9.48 0.78
C ASP A 35 -28.23 8.68 0.77
N ASP A 36 -29.38 9.31 0.44
CA ASP A 36 -30.70 8.69 0.31
C ASP A 36 -31.14 8.49 -1.16
N GLY A 37 -30.28 8.79 -2.13
CA GLY A 37 -30.62 8.78 -3.56
C GLY A 37 -31.64 9.86 -3.94
N LYS A 38 -31.87 10.86 -3.08
CA LYS A 38 -32.72 12.02 -3.34
C LYS A 38 -31.89 13.16 -3.93
N TRP A 39 -32.58 14.00 -4.70
CA TRP A 39 -32.01 15.17 -5.33
C TRP A 39 -31.96 16.32 -4.32
N CYS A 40 -30.74 16.66 -3.88
CA CYS A 40 -30.39 17.93 -3.23
C CYS A 40 -31.27 18.32 -2.03
N ASP A 41 -31.11 19.55 -1.50
CA ASP A 41 -32.09 20.06 -0.54
C ASP A 41 -33.53 19.87 -1.07
N ARG A 42 -34.56 19.85 -0.20
CA ARG A 42 -35.98 19.61 -0.59
C ARG A 42 -36.51 20.50 -1.74
N ALA A 43 -35.76 21.53 -2.14
CA ALA A 43 -36.08 22.46 -3.21
C ALA A 43 -35.17 22.35 -4.45
N GLY A 44 -34.27 21.35 -4.53
CA GLY A 44 -33.37 21.14 -5.66
C GLY A 44 -32.29 22.22 -5.81
N ARG A 45 -31.96 22.96 -4.75
CA ARG A 45 -31.15 24.20 -4.83
C ARG A 45 -29.65 24.01 -4.62
N PHE A 46 -29.25 22.97 -3.92
CA PHE A 46 -27.85 22.74 -3.57
C PHE A 46 -27.65 21.28 -3.16
N CYS A 47 -26.62 20.65 -3.71
CA CYS A 47 -26.17 19.30 -3.36
C CYS A 47 -24.74 19.37 -2.84
N SER A 48 -24.43 18.58 -1.81
CA SER A 48 -23.07 18.34 -1.35
C SER A 48 -22.87 16.88 -1.00
N SER A 49 -21.64 16.37 -1.20
CA SER A 49 -21.33 14.97 -0.89
C SER A 49 -21.21 14.77 0.63
N SER A 50 -21.35 13.54 1.11
CA SER A 50 -20.71 13.16 2.38
C SER A 50 -19.18 13.38 2.28
N PHE A 51 -18.49 13.46 3.42
CA PHE A 51 -17.03 13.63 3.41
C PHE A 51 -16.35 12.43 2.74
N ILE A 52 -15.65 12.68 1.64
CA ILE A 52 -14.86 11.68 0.95
C ILE A 52 -13.48 11.65 1.62
N LYS A 53 -13.08 10.49 2.16
CA LYS A 53 -11.74 10.29 2.73
C LYS A 53 -10.69 10.42 1.62
N THR A 54 -9.65 11.20 1.87
CA THR A 54 -8.48 11.37 0.99
C THR A 54 -7.25 10.90 1.76
N PRO A 55 -6.16 10.52 1.06
CA PRO A 55 -4.85 10.50 1.70
C PRO A 55 -4.52 11.92 2.20
N LEU A 56 -3.42 12.06 2.94
CA LEU A 56 -2.94 13.37 3.36
C LEU A 56 -2.59 14.22 2.13
N VAL A 57 -3.40 15.25 1.86
CA VAL A 57 -3.23 16.23 0.80
C VAL A 57 -2.82 17.55 1.44
N GLN A 58 -1.67 18.08 1.01
CA GLN A 58 -1.16 19.35 1.52
C GLN A 58 -1.68 20.52 0.69
N VAL A 59 -2.23 21.54 1.33
CA VAL A 59 -2.59 22.82 0.69
C VAL A 59 -1.96 23.94 1.52
N PHE A 60 -1.01 24.63 0.90
CA PHE A 60 0.00 25.48 1.53
C PHE A 60 0.81 24.69 2.55
N ASP A 61 0.80 25.10 3.82
CA ASP A 61 1.40 24.38 4.93
C ASP A 61 0.33 23.61 5.76
N SER A 62 -0.93 23.60 5.31
CA SER A 62 -2.03 22.87 5.97
C SER A 62 -2.30 21.53 5.31
N GLU A 63 -2.87 20.60 6.06
CA GLU A 63 -3.02 19.22 5.65
C GLU A 63 -4.45 18.73 5.82
N PHE A 64 -4.93 17.99 4.83
CA PHE A 64 -6.32 17.61 4.74
C PHE A 64 -6.45 16.13 4.35
N THR A 65 -7.32 15.42 5.04
CA THR A 65 -7.61 13.98 4.84
C THR A 65 -9.06 13.72 4.42
N ARG A 66 -9.80 14.79 4.13
CA ARG A 66 -11.19 14.71 3.69
C ARG A 66 -11.54 15.87 2.78
N ILE A 67 -12.39 15.58 1.80
CA ILE A 67 -12.90 16.55 0.83
C ILE A 67 -14.42 16.42 0.71
N LYS A 68 -15.08 17.54 0.41
CA LYS A 68 -16.51 17.62 0.14
C LYS A 68 -16.72 18.31 -1.20
N ILE A 69 -17.51 17.69 -2.07
CA ILE A 69 -17.86 18.21 -3.39
C ILE A 69 -19.23 18.88 -3.32
N THR A 70 -19.43 19.96 -4.05
CA THR A 70 -20.73 20.65 -4.14
C THR A 70 -21.21 20.73 -5.58
N SER A 71 -22.53 20.83 -5.78
CA SER A 71 -23.12 21.07 -7.11
C SER A 71 -22.72 22.41 -7.70
N ASN A 72 -22.45 23.39 -6.86
CA ASN A 72 -22.28 24.79 -7.26
C ASN A 72 -20.86 25.13 -7.74
N GLY A 73 -20.09 24.14 -8.21
CA GLY A 73 -18.80 24.39 -8.85
C GLY A 73 -17.60 24.60 -7.92
N TYR A 74 -17.69 24.20 -6.64
CA TYR A 74 -16.56 24.26 -5.70
C TYR A 74 -16.44 23.03 -4.80
N VAL A 75 -15.28 22.87 -4.18
CA VAL A 75 -15.01 21.83 -3.18
C VAL A 75 -14.34 22.41 -1.94
N THR A 76 -14.52 21.77 -0.80
CA THR A 76 -13.87 22.14 0.47
C THR A 76 -13.14 20.95 1.09
N MET A 77 -11.94 21.18 1.60
CA MET A 77 -11.17 20.22 2.37
C MET A 77 -11.04 20.69 3.83
N GLY A 78 -11.09 19.74 4.77
CA GLY A 78 -11.04 20.06 6.20
C GLY A 78 -12.42 20.42 6.77
N ALA A 79 -12.63 21.68 7.16
CA ALA A 79 -13.95 22.15 7.59
C ALA A 79 -14.95 22.18 6.42
N SER A 80 -16.24 22.01 6.74
CA SER A 80 -17.32 22.10 5.73
C SER A 80 -17.77 23.55 5.56
N TYR A 81 -17.89 24.00 4.31
CA TYR A 81 -18.55 25.25 3.98
C TYR A 81 -19.59 25.03 2.88
N GLU A 82 -20.85 25.37 3.16
CA GLU A 82 -22.01 25.12 2.29
C GLU A 82 -22.68 26.44 1.89
N GLY A 83 -21.93 27.27 1.17
CA GLY A 83 -22.42 28.51 0.60
C GLY A 83 -23.16 28.26 -0.71
N ARG A 84 -24.46 28.57 -0.73
CA ARG A 84 -25.28 28.48 -1.96
C ARG A 84 -24.87 29.52 -3.00
N THR A 85 -24.58 30.74 -2.54
CA THR A 85 -24.22 31.86 -3.39
C THR A 85 -22.76 32.23 -3.20
N PRO A 86 -22.06 32.61 -4.27
CA PRO A 86 -20.68 33.05 -4.18
C PRO A 86 -20.58 34.30 -3.31
N ASN A 87 -19.63 34.26 -2.38
CA ASN A 87 -19.18 35.42 -1.62
C ASN A 87 -17.74 35.71 -2.04
N ASN A 88 -17.30 36.97 -1.89
CA ASN A 88 -15.87 37.23 -2.05
C ASN A 88 -15.11 36.38 -1.03
N PHE A 89 -13.95 35.86 -1.44
CA PHE A 89 -13.07 35.11 -0.54
C PHE A 89 -12.69 35.96 0.70
N GLU A 90 -12.65 37.28 0.55
CA GLU A 90 -12.48 38.23 1.66
C GLU A 90 -13.70 38.35 2.57
N ASP A 91 -14.92 38.27 2.03
CA ASP A 91 -16.15 38.31 2.83
C ASP A 91 -16.35 37.00 3.61
N MET A 92 -15.87 35.87 3.08
CA MET A 92 -15.77 34.61 3.84
C MET A 92 -14.90 34.76 5.10
N LEU A 93 -13.95 35.71 5.13
CA LEU A 93 -13.15 36.04 6.33
C LEU A 93 -13.98 36.65 7.46
N SER A 94 -14.99 37.44 7.09
CA SER A 94 -15.87 38.09 8.06
C SER A 94 -16.83 37.09 8.70
N ALA A 95 -17.27 36.09 7.94
CA ALA A 95 -18.13 35.00 8.39
C ALA A 95 -17.37 33.92 9.19
N SER A 96 -16.07 33.73 8.93
CA SER A 96 -15.22 32.77 9.66
C SER A 96 -14.80 33.21 11.07
N LYS A 97 -15.27 34.38 11.53
CA LYS A 97 -15.12 34.88 12.91
C LYS A 97 -15.74 33.96 13.99
N THR A 98 -16.45 32.89 13.62
CA THR A 98 -16.71 31.78 14.54
C THR A 98 -15.41 30.99 14.74
N ALA A 99 -14.85 31.06 15.95
CA ALA A 99 -13.55 30.51 16.36
C ALA A 99 -13.29 29.02 16.05
N VAL A 100 -14.29 28.29 15.55
CA VAL A 100 -14.23 26.86 15.18
C VAL A 100 -13.66 26.67 13.77
N VAL A 101 -13.99 27.52 12.79
CA VAL A 101 -13.50 27.39 11.40
C VAL A 101 -12.05 27.87 11.29
N ALA A 102 -11.71 28.97 11.96
CA ALA A 102 -10.34 29.49 12.01
C ALA A 102 -9.32 28.57 12.73
N LYS A 103 -9.79 27.67 13.61
CA LYS A 103 -8.94 26.68 14.31
C LYS A 103 -8.78 25.35 13.57
N SER A 104 -9.70 24.99 12.68
CA SER A 104 -9.74 23.66 12.04
C SER A 104 -9.12 23.62 10.64
N GLY A 105 -8.81 24.78 10.04
CA GLY A 105 -8.29 24.87 8.69
C GLY A 105 -9.34 24.51 7.64
N ILE A 106 -9.46 25.34 6.61
CA ILE A 106 -10.29 25.03 5.43
C ILE A 106 -9.47 25.35 4.19
N ALA A 107 -9.50 24.46 3.21
CA ALA A 107 -9.07 24.75 1.85
C ALA A 107 -10.27 24.64 0.92
N MET A 108 -10.46 25.62 0.04
CA MET A 108 -11.54 25.67 -0.93
C MET A 108 -10.96 25.84 -2.33
N PHE A 109 -11.41 25.02 -3.27
CA PHE A 109 -11.13 25.17 -4.69
C PHE A 109 -12.44 25.49 -5.40
N ALA A 110 -12.58 26.73 -5.86
CA ALA A 110 -13.71 27.21 -6.63
C ALA A 110 -13.36 27.11 -8.12
N SER A 111 -13.90 26.10 -8.78
CA SER A 111 -13.67 25.91 -10.22
C SER A 111 -14.55 26.84 -11.02
N MET A 112 -15.80 27.00 -10.59
CA MET A 112 -16.72 28.03 -11.07
C MET A 112 -17.84 28.15 -10.04
N TRP A 113 -17.53 28.72 -8.87
CA TRP A 113 -18.50 28.81 -7.80
C TRP A 113 -19.60 29.79 -8.19
N THR A 114 -20.81 29.30 -8.42
CA THR A 114 -21.96 30.08 -8.88
C THR A 114 -23.28 29.43 -8.49
N ASP A 115 -24.39 30.14 -8.65
CA ASP A 115 -25.73 29.62 -8.38
C ASP A 115 -26.22 28.79 -9.58
N SER A 116 -25.73 27.55 -9.68
CA SER A 116 -26.13 26.57 -10.70
C SER A 116 -27.40 25.82 -10.29
N ASP A 117 -28.21 25.42 -11.28
CA ASP A 117 -29.36 24.56 -11.02
C ASP A 117 -28.89 23.13 -10.75
N ALA A 118 -28.91 22.71 -9.48
CA ALA A 118 -28.46 21.38 -9.07
C ALA A 118 -29.37 20.24 -9.55
N THR A 119 -30.51 20.54 -10.20
CA THR A 119 -31.37 19.55 -10.87
C THR A 119 -31.02 19.34 -12.35
N LYS A 120 -30.05 20.11 -12.88
CA LYS A 120 -29.62 20.09 -14.28
C LYS A 120 -28.13 19.84 -14.40
N GLY A 121 -27.75 19.07 -15.41
CA GLY A 121 -26.38 18.59 -15.56
C GLY A 121 -26.01 17.57 -14.48
N ASP A 122 -24.76 17.11 -14.51
CA ASP A 122 -24.24 16.10 -13.60
C ASP A 122 -22.90 16.53 -13.00
N VAL A 123 -22.63 16.11 -11.77
CA VAL A 123 -21.31 16.25 -11.16
C VAL A 123 -20.68 14.88 -11.01
N PHE A 124 -19.68 14.60 -11.83
CA PHE A 124 -18.92 13.37 -11.82
C PHE A 124 -17.65 13.53 -11.00
N TYR A 125 -17.25 12.49 -10.28
CA TYR A 125 -15.96 12.48 -9.60
C TYR A 125 -15.36 11.08 -9.52
N GLN A 126 -14.04 11.02 -9.59
CA GLN A 126 -13.29 9.79 -9.43
C GLN A 126 -11.98 10.04 -8.72
N VAL A 127 -11.58 9.04 -7.93
CA VAL A 127 -10.26 8.98 -7.30
C VAL A 127 -9.42 7.95 -8.04
N TYR A 128 -8.28 8.42 -8.55
CA TYR A 128 -7.25 7.62 -9.17
C TYR A 128 -6.06 7.55 -8.22
N ASN A 129 -5.76 6.36 -7.76
CA ASN A 129 -4.58 6.07 -6.98
C ASN A 129 -4.02 4.73 -7.47
N ARG A 130 -2.83 4.37 -6.98
CA ARG A 130 -2.27 3.06 -7.29
C ARG A 130 -3.07 1.95 -6.59
N ALA A 131 -3.64 2.24 -5.41
CA ALA A 131 -4.31 1.35 -4.47
C ALA A 131 -5.72 0.91 -4.85
N THR A 132 -5.87 -0.24 -5.50
CA THR A 132 -7.20 -0.79 -5.76
C THR A 132 -7.26 -2.29 -5.44
N LYS A 133 -7.88 -2.62 -4.31
CA LYS A 133 -8.27 -4.00 -3.93
C LYS A 133 -9.44 -4.44 -4.83
N ASP A 134 -9.41 -5.65 -5.38
CA ASP A 134 -10.52 -6.25 -6.14
C ASP A 134 -11.06 -5.38 -7.29
N VAL A 135 -10.14 -4.86 -8.11
CA VAL A 135 -10.47 -3.99 -9.23
C VAL A 135 -10.02 -4.60 -10.55
N SER A 136 -10.90 -4.54 -11.55
CA SER A 136 -10.64 -5.04 -12.91
C SER A 136 -9.37 -4.41 -13.51
N ASP A 137 -8.69 -5.14 -14.39
CA ASP A 137 -7.48 -4.66 -15.06
C ASP A 137 -7.71 -3.36 -15.83
N GLU A 138 -8.92 -3.17 -16.35
CA GLU A 138 -9.34 -1.91 -16.97
C GLU A 138 -9.29 -0.72 -16.02
N LYS A 139 -9.85 -0.84 -14.81
CA LYS A 139 -9.85 0.27 -13.85
C LYS A 139 -8.45 0.53 -13.29
N LYS A 140 -7.60 -0.50 -13.17
CA LYS A 140 -6.15 -0.32 -12.91
C LYS A 140 -5.47 0.45 -14.05
N ALA A 141 -5.77 0.11 -15.31
CA ALA A 141 -5.23 0.80 -16.47
C ALA A 141 -5.68 2.27 -16.52
N ARG A 142 -6.95 2.56 -16.22
CA ARG A 142 -7.49 3.93 -16.10
C ARG A 142 -6.76 4.72 -15.02
N SER A 143 -6.58 4.16 -13.82
CA SER A 143 -5.82 4.83 -12.76
C SER A 143 -4.37 5.11 -13.15
N ARG A 144 -3.67 4.15 -13.78
CA ARG A 144 -2.31 4.39 -14.29
C ARG A 144 -2.28 5.51 -15.32
N HIS A 145 -3.21 5.50 -16.26
CA HIS A 145 -3.30 6.53 -17.29
C HIS A 145 -3.53 7.92 -16.69
N ALA A 146 -4.47 8.07 -15.76
CA ALA A 146 -4.75 9.35 -15.09
C ALA A 146 -3.54 9.86 -14.28
N LEU A 147 -2.83 8.98 -13.57
CA LEU A 147 -1.61 9.34 -12.83
C LEU A 147 -0.47 9.77 -13.77
N THR A 148 -0.28 9.07 -14.89
CA THR A 148 0.71 9.44 -15.91
C THR A 148 0.38 10.79 -16.54
N LEU A 149 -0.89 11.01 -16.90
CA LEU A 149 -1.33 12.27 -17.49
C LEU A 149 -1.15 13.45 -16.52
N ALA A 150 -1.42 13.23 -15.23
CA ALA A 150 -1.19 14.21 -14.17
C ALA A 150 0.30 14.53 -13.99
N ALA A 151 1.17 13.51 -14.06
CA ALA A 151 2.62 13.71 -14.01
C ALA A 151 3.11 14.55 -15.21
N GLU A 152 2.60 14.26 -16.41
CA GLU A 152 2.89 15.04 -17.62
C GLU A 152 2.40 16.49 -17.52
N ASP A 153 1.21 16.73 -16.95
CA ASP A 153 0.71 18.08 -16.71
C ASP A 153 1.61 18.90 -15.80
N VAL A 154 2.00 18.32 -14.66
CA VAL A 154 2.89 18.99 -13.71
C VAL A 154 4.27 19.23 -14.34
N LYS A 155 4.76 18.29 -15.14
CA LYS A 155 6.02 18.46 -15.87
C LYS A 155 5.97 19.58 -16.90
N ASN A 156 4.87 19.70 -17.64
CA ASN A 156 4.74 20.66 -18.72
C ASN A 156 4.40 22.08 -18.24
N TYR A 157 3.57 22.21 -17.19
CA TYR A 157 3.06 23.51 -16.74
C TYR A 157 3.29 23.80 -15.25
N GLY A 158 3.58 22.79 -14.43
CA GLY A 158 3.80 22.94 -12.99
C GLY A 158 5.25 23.21 -12.56
N GLY A 159 6.20 23.19 -13.51
CA GLY A 159 7.61 23.52 -13.26
C GLY A 159 8.39 22.47 -12.44
N LEU A 160 7.86 21.25 -12.29
CA LEU A 160 8.56 20.13 -11.63
C LEU A 160 8.71 18.95 -12.59
N SER A 161 9.94 18.57 -12.91
CA SER A 161 10.23 17.46 -13.85
C SER A 161 10.11 16.07 -13.24
N ASP A 162 10.29 15.97 -11.92
CA ASP A 162 10.47 14.70 -11.19
C ASP A 162 9.30 14.45 -10.21
N VAL A 163 8.08 14.68 -10.68
CA VAL A 163 6.86 14.43 -9.91
C VAL A 163 6.36 13.00 -10.13
N ASP A 164 5.96 12.33 -9.06
CA ASP A 164 5.32 11.01 -9.13
C ASP A 164 3.99 11.02 -8.36
N PRO A 165 2.88 11.43 -9.00
CA PRO A 165 1.59 11.52 -8.34
C PRO A 165 1.18 10.17 -7.72
N SER A 166 0.95 10.19 -6.41
CA SER A 166 0.44 9.04 -5.66
C SER A 166 -1.09 8.98 -5.65
N TRP A 167 -1.74 10.14 -5.85
CA TRP A 167 -3.17 10.31 -5.78
C TRP A 167 -3.61 11.45 -6.70
N VAL A 168 -4.67 11.21 -7.49
CA VAL A 168 -5.29 12.18 -8.37
C VAL A 168 -6.80 12.08 -8.18
N MET A 169 -7.48 13.22 -8.02
CA MET A 169 -8.93 13.29 -8.00
C MET A 169 -9.41 14.19 -9.12
N VAL A 170 -10.29 13.67 -9.95
CA VAL A 170 -10.93 14.40 -11.04
C VAL A 170 -12.37 14.64 -10.65
N ILE A 171 -12.84 15.89 -10.74
CA ILE A 171 -14.23 16.29 -10.48
C ILE A 171 -14.68 17.11 -11.68
N THR A 172 -15.75 16.69 -12.33
CA THR A 172 -16.29 17.34 -13.52
C THR A 172 -17.73 17.76 -13.26
N TRP A 173 -18.00 19.06 -13.42
CA TRP A 173 -19.35 19.60 -13.49
C TRP A 173 -19.73 19.65 -14.97
N ALA A 174 -20.53 18.68 -15.40
CA ALA A 174 -20.91 18.47 -16.77
C ALA A 174 -22.26 19.11 -17.07
N ASP A 175 -22.31 19.86 -18.17
CA ASP A 175 -23.49 20.51 -18.75
C ASP A 175 -24.35 21.26 -17.71
N GLN A 176 -23.68 21.99 -16.81
CA GLN A 176 -24.34 22.78 -15.77
C GLN A 176 -25.11 23.95 -16.39
N LEU A 177 -26.29 24.22 -15.85
CA LEU A 177 -27.12 25.36 -16.23
C LEU A 177 -27.19 26.39 -15.10
N PRO A 178 -27.27 27.69 -15.43
CA PRO A 178 -27.45 28.72 -14.42
C PRO A 178 -28.84 28.55 -13.79
N ARG A 179 -28.96 28.91 -12.51
CA ARG A 179 -30.27 29.01 -11.87
C ARG A 179 -31.02 30.22 -12.42
N SER A 180 -31.79 29.99 -13.47
CA SER A 180 -32.56 31.02 -14.17
C SER A 180 -33.94 31.24 -13.54
N SER A 181 -34.40 32.50 -13.49
CA SER A 181 -35.83 32.87 -13.38
C SER A 181 -36.48 33.10 -14.75
N TYR A 182 -35.75 32.86 -15.85
CA TYR A 182 -36.04 33.27 -17.22
C TYR A 182 -36.08 32.09 -18.22
N ASN A 183 -36.90 32.24 -19.27
CA ASN A 183 -37.33 31.19 -20.20
C ASN A 183 -36.18 30.50 -20.99
N PRO A 184 -36.22 29.16 -21.19
CA PRO A 184 -35.08 28.29 -21.54
C PRO A 184 -34.83 28.13 -23.05
N SER A 185 -35.03 29.18 -23.85
CA SER A 185 -34.92 29.04 -25.31
C SER A 185 -33.48 28.89 -25.84
N ASN A 186 -32.46 29.13 -25.01
CA ASN A 186 -31.04 28.92 -25.34
C ASN A 186 -30.32 28.30 -24.13
N ASP A 187 -30.50 26.99 -23.91
CA ASP A 187 -29.71 26.24 -22.94
C ASP A 187 -28.23 26.30 -23.36
N MET A 188 -27.44 27.17 -22.74
CA MET A 188 -25.99 27.24 -22.91
C MET A 188 -25.34 26.53 -21.71
N PRO A 189 -25.10 25.20 -21.79
CA PRO A 189 -24.47 24.46 -20.71
C PRO A 189 -23.01 24.88 -20.49
N ASN A 190 -22.59 24.88 -19.24
CA ASN A 190 -21.19 25.00 -18.86
C ASN A 190 -20.62 23.67 -18.39
N THR A 191 -19.47 23.28 -18.95
CA THR A 191 -18.72 22.10 -18.54
C THR A 191 -17.31 22.49 -18.13
N PHE A 192 -16.97 22.19 -16.88
CA PHE A 192 -15.69 22.53 -16.27
C PHE A 192 -15.23 21.45 -15.28
N GLN A 193 -13.93 21.40 -15.04
CA GLN A 193 -13.29 20.31 -14.31
C GLN A 193 -12.20 20.82 -13.36
N LEU A 194 -12.16 20.20 -12.18
CA LEU A 194 -11.07 20.29 -11.20
C LEU A 194 -10.29 18.99 -11.20
N VAL A 195 -8.96 19.08 -11.33
CA VAL A 195 -8.05 17.96 -11.09
C VAL A 195 -7.15 18.31 -9.92
N ILE A 196 -7.20 17.54 -8.84
CA ILE A 196 -6.30 17.68 -7.68
C ILE A 196 -5.26 16.57 -7.79
N ILE A 197 -3.98 16.94 -7.82
CA ILE A 197 -2.85 16.04 -7.99
C ILE A 197 -2.00 16.13 -6.73
N SER A 198 -1.76 15.01 -6.05
CA SER A 198 -0.90 14.96 -4.86
C SER A 198 0.23 13.95 -5.03
N ASP A 199 1.45 14.45 -4.88
CA ASP A 199 2.67 13.66 -4.77
C ASP A 199 3.14 13.69 -3.31
N ALA A 200 2.87 12.58 -2.63
CA ALA A 200 3.24 12.37 -1.24
C ALA A 200 4.75 12.24 -0.99
N SER A 201 5.54 11.90 -2.02
CA SER A 201 7.00 11.76 -1.87
C SER A 201 7.70 13.12 -1.84
N ARG A 202 7.07 14.15 -2.43
CA ARG A 202 7.61 15.50 -2.57
C ARG A 202 6.84 16.57 -1.78
N TRP A 203 5.83 16.19 -0.99
CA TRP A 203 4.93 17.13 -0.31
C TRP A 203 4.45 18.23 -1.28
N SER A 204 3.93 17.79 -2.41
CA SER A 204 3.48 18.69 -3.46
C SER A 204 2.07 18.37 -3.88
N THR A 205 1.27 19.42 -4.02
CA THR A 205 -0.10 19.35 -4.49
C THR A 205 -0.29 20.39 -5.57
N PHE A 206 -0.93 19.99 -6.65
CA PHE A 206 -1.28 20.81 -7.78
C PHE A 206 -2.78 20.75 -8.01
N VAL A 207 -3.34 21.84 -8.49
CA VAL A 207 -4.73 21.88 -8.96
C VAL A 207 -4.76 22.35 -10.41
N ILE A 208 -5.62 21.72 -11.20
CA ILE A 208 -5.89 22.12 -12.59
C ILE A 208 -7.36 22.49 -12.69
N PHE A 209 -7.63 23.71 -13.16
CA PHE A 209 -8.95 24.17 -13.54
C PHE A 209 -9.05 24.14 -15.07
N SER A 210 -9.98 23.36 -15.61
CA SER A 210 -10.17 23.19 -17.06
C SER A 210 -11.60 23.49 -17.47
N TYR A 211 -11.79 24.18 -18.59
CA TYR A 211 -13.10 24.67 -19.07
C TYR A 211 -13.30 24.31 -20.53
N GLU A 212 -14.29 23.47 -20.84
CA GLU A 212 -14.54 22.98 -22.21
C GLU A 212 -15.63 23.79 -22.90
N LYS A 213 -16.80 23.88 -22.28
CA LYS A 213 -17.94 24.67 -22.75
C LYS A 213 -18.21 25.73 -21.70
N THR A 214 -18.08 27.01 -22.07
CA THR A 214 -18.49 28.10 -21.20
C THR A 214 -19.21 29.16 -22.03
N GLY A 215 -20.50 29.34 -21.77
CA GLY A 215 -21.36 30.18 -22.60
C GLY A 215 -22.43 30.94 -21.84
N TRP A 216 -22.46 30.91 -20.50
CA TRP A 216 -23.47 31.68 -19.77
C TRP A 216 -23.31 33.17 -20.05
N ASP A 217 -24.40 33.81 -20.49
CA ASP A 217 -24.48 35.26 -20.52
C ASP A 217 -24.78 35.74 -19.09
N THR A 218 -24.21 36.88 -18.69
CA THR A 218 -24.60 37.54 -17.44
C THR A 218 -26.06 37.92 -17.36
N ALA A 219 -26.78 37.99 -18.48
CA ALA A 219 -28.24 38.12 -18.46
C ALA A 219 -28.96 36.85 -17.94
N MET A 220 -28.29 35.70 -17.90
CA MET A 220 -28.87 34.40 -17.51
C MET A 220 -28.70 34.06 -16.02
N THR A 221 -27.88 34.81 -15.30
CA THR A 221 -27.64 34.63 -13.86
C THR A 221 -27.62 35.98 -13.16
N THR A 222 -28.22 36.06 -11.97
CA THR A 222 -28.19 37.27 -11.15
C THR A 222 -26.91 37.41 -10.32
N ARG A 223 -25.98 36.44 -10.45
CA ARG A 223 -24.80 36.30 -9.59
C ARG A 223 -23.53 36.07 -10.42
N ASP A 224 -22.45 36.72 -10.00
CA ASP A 224 -21.11 36.47 -10.52
C ASP A 224 -20.63 35.06 -10.15
N SER A 225 -19.61 34.57 -10.88
CA SER A 225 -18.91 33.33 -10.52
C SER A 225 -17.56 33.64 -9.87
N MET A 226 -17.25 32.93 -8.78
CA MET A 226 -15.93 32.98 -8.13
C MET A 226 -15.06 31.83 -8.64
N ILE A 227 -13.83 32.15 -9.01
CA ILE A 227 -12.86 31.17 -9.51
C ILE A 227 -11.51 31.38 -8.83
N GLY A 228 -10.97 30.30 -8.31
CA GLY A 228 -9.66 30.30 -7.67
C GLY A 228 -9.58 29.32 -6.51
N TYR A 229 -8.63 29.58 -5.64
CA TYR A 229 -8.48 28.80 -4.42
C TYR A 229 -8.29 29.71 -3.20
N TYR A 230 -8.60 29.14 -2.05
CA TYR A 230 -8.55 29.82 -0.77
C TYR A 230 -8.21 28.83 0.33
N THR A 231 -7.31 29.19 1.24
CA THR A 231 -7.07 28.44 2.46
C THR A 231 -6.80 29.36 3.63
N THR A 232 -7.15 28.92 4.83
CA THR A 232 -6.80 29.59 6.09
C THR A 232 -5.81 28.75 6.88
N GLN A 233 -4.69 29.34 7.26
CA GLN A 233 -3.66 28.72 8.07
C GLN A 233 -3.33 29.63 9.27
N TYR A 234 -3.57 29.16 10.49
CA TYR A 234 -3.29 29.93 11.72
C TYR A 234 -3.85 31.37 11.70
N GLY A 235 -4.98 31.59 11.03
CA GLY A 235 -5.58 32.92 10.84
C GLY A 235 -5.00 33.76 9.69
N VAL A 236 -3.97 33.26 9.00
CA VAL A 236 -3.42 33.83 7.76
C VAL A 236 -4.14 33.22 6.55
N ILE A 237 -4.36 34.04 5.53
CA ILE A 237 -5.14 33.65 4.35
C ILE A 237 -4.18 33.50 3.18
N HIS A 238 -4.31 32.40 2.47
CA HIS A 238 -3.67 32.22 1.18
C HIS A 238 -4.73 31.98 0.13
N SER A 239 -4.79 32.87 -0.86
CA SER A 239 -5.75 32.75 -1.95
C SER A 239 -5.15 33.26 -3.24
N GLU A 240 -5.55 32.64 -4.34
CA GLU A 240 -5.36 33.16 -5.69
C GLU A 240 -6.74 33.17 -6.33
N ALA A 241 -7.25 34.38 -6.58
CA ALA A 241 -8.41 34.57 -7.42
C ALA A 241 -7.90 34.87 -8.83
N LEU A 242 -8.45 34.20 -9.84
CA LEU A 242 -8.15 34.62 -11.21
C LEU A 242 -8.68 36.04 -11.41
N GLY A 243 -8.00 36.88 -12.20
CA GLY A 243 -8.39 38.29 -12.43
C GLY A 243 -9.80 38.49 -13.04
N VAL A 244 -10.47 37.39 -13.37
CA VAL A 244 -11.84 37.27 -13.89
C VAL A 244 -12.87 36.83 -12.83
N SER A 245 -12.42 36.39 -11.65
CA SER A 245 -13.28 35.99 -10.53
C SER A 245 -14.16 37.17 -10.10
N GLY A 246 -15.44 36.89 -9.84
CA GLY A 246 -16.41 37.92 -9.47
C GLY A 246 -16.79 38.85 -10.64
N LYS A 247 -16.49 38.48 -11.89
CA LYS A 247 -16.83 39.27 -13.09
C LYS A 247 -17.59 38.44 -14.10
N SER A 248 -18.40 39.09 -14.94
CA SER A 248 -19.13 38.50 -16.07
C SER A 248 -18.30 37.57 -16.96
N ILE A 249 -17.04 37.94 -17.20
CA ILE A 249 -16.13 37.21 -18.08
C ILE A 249 -15.71 35.84 -17.53
N SER A 250 -15.94 35.56 -16.24
CA SER A 250 -15.74 34.23 -15.63
C SER A 250 -16.58 33.12 -16.27
N PHE A 251 -17.70 33.47 -16.93
CA PHE A 251 -18.52 32.51 -17.68
C PHE A 251 -18.02 32.24 -19.11
N ARG A 252 -16.86 32.80 -19.48
CA ARG A 252 -16.23 32.62 -20.81
C ARG A 252 -14.82 32.03 -20.72
N MET A 253 -14.50 31.39 -19.60
CA MET A 253 -13.18 30.83 -19.30
C MET A 253 -12.66 29.89 -20.38
N ALA A 254 -13.51 29.11 -21.06
CA ALA A 254 -13.11 28.21 -22.14
C ALA A 254 -12.47 28.94 -23.34
N SER A 255 -12.70 30.25 -23.49
CA SER A 255 -12.15 31.08 -24.57
C SER A 255 -10.95 31.93 -24.12
N LEU A 256 -10.63 31.96 -22.83
CA LEU A 256 -9.53 32.77 -22.30
C LEU A 256 -8.23 32.00 -22.29
N LYS A 257 -7.10 32.68 -22.57
CA LYS A 257 -5.79 32.07 -22.48
C LYS A 257 -5.43 31.79 -21.02
N GLY A 258 -5.15 30.53 -20.70
CA GLY A 258 -4.74 30.11 -19.37
C GLY A 258 -3.24 30.29 -19.10
N ASN A 259 -2.83 30.14 -17.84
CA ASN A 259 -1.42 30.21 -17.44
C ASN A 259 -0.57 29.05 -17.97
N THR A 260 -1.22 27.98 -18.46
CA THR A 260 -0.60 26.86 -19.17
C THR A 260 -0.25 27.20 -20.62
N GLY A 261 -0.72 28.33 -21.14
CA GLY A 261 -0.69 28.66 -22.57
C GLY A 261 -1.78 27.95 -23.38
N GLU A 262 -2.61 27.11 -22.78
CA GLU A 262 -3.81 26.53 -23.39
C GLU A 262 -5.05 27.35 -23.05
N ASP A 263 -6.03 27.37 -23.95
CA ASP A 263 -7.28 28.10 -23.73
C ASP A 263 -8.11 27.36 -22.67
N GLY A 264 -8.61 28.09 -21.67
CA GLY A 264 -9.45 27.58 -20.60
C GLY A 264 -8.76 26.55 -19.72
N ARG A 265 -7.44 26.63 -19.52
CA ARG A 265 -6.72 25.69 -18.65
C ARG A 265 -5.70 26.38 -17.76
N TYR A 266 -5.87 26.20 -16.46
CA TYR A 266 -5.04 26.84 -15.44
C TYR A 266 -4.48 25.80 -14.49
N LEU A 267 -3.17 25.83 -14.23
CA LEU A 267 -2.51 24.92 -13.28
C LEU A 267 -1.80 25.73 -12.20
N TYR A 268 -2.04 25.37 -10.94
CA TYR A 268 -1.42 26.02 -9.79
C TYR A 268 -0.78 24.99 -8.86
N ARG A 269 0.45 25.26 -8.41
CA ARG A 269 1.04 24.56 -7.27
C ARG A 269 0.49 25.19 -6.00
N VAL A 270 -0.23 24.41 -5.20
CA VAL A 270 -0.91 24.93 -3.99
C VAL A 270 -0.20 24.51 -2.71
N ALA A 271 0.69 23.52 -2.74
CA ALA A 271 1.54 23.18 -1.60
C ALA A 271 2.77 24.10 -1.53
N SER A 272 3.20 24.47 -0.31
CA SER A 272 4.39 25.29 -0.09
C SER A 272 5.71 24.59 -0.41
N GLY A 273 5.68 23.25 -0.50
CA GLY A 273 6.87 22.42 -0.68
C GLY A 273 7.70 22.24 0.58
N LYS A 274 7.24 22.73 1.74
CA LYS A 274 7.84 22.37 3.03
C LYS A 274 7.48 20.92 3.36
N PRO A 275 8.44 20.10 3.86
CA PRO A 275 8.13 18.77 4.33
C PRO A 275 7.05 18.83 5.42
N GLY A 276 5.90 18.23 5.14
CA GLY A 276 4.88 17.92 6.16
C GLY A 276 5.18 16.59 6.85
N PRO A 277 4.36 16.15 7.82
CA PRO A 277 4.34 14.77 8.28
C PRO A 277 4.34 13.75 7.13
N ILE A 278 4.88 12.58 7.44
CA ILE A 278 5.04 11.50 6.47
C ILE A 278 3.66 10.96 6.11
N ASN A 279 3.32 10.96 4.82
CA ASN A 279 2.13 10.28 4.31
C ASN A 279 2.40 8.77 4.24
N TYR A 280 2.16 8.08 5.36
CA TYR A 280 2.38 6.63 5.47
C TYR A 280 1.50 5.81 4.54
N GLU A 281 0.30 6.31 4.20
CA GLU A 281 -0.57 5.67 3.22
C GLU A 281 0.11 5.62 1.86
N ALA A 282 0.61 6.74 1.35
CA ALA A 282 1.33 6.74 0.10
C ALA A 282 2.60 5.88 0.13
N LYS A 283 3.35 5.87 1.25
CA LYS A 283 4.51 4.99 1.41
C LYS A 283 4.12 3.51 1.32
N CYS A 284 3.07 3.10 2.04
CA CYS A 284 2.54 1.74 2.00
C CYS A 284 2.13 1.34 0.57
N LEU A 285 1.36 2.20 -0.10
CA LEU A 285 0.88 1.95 -1.45
C LEU A 285 2.04 1.85 -2.44
N ASN A 286 2.95 2.82 -2.45
CA ASN A 286 4.10 2.81 -3.35
C ASN A 286 4.97 1.56 -3.15
N TRP A 287 5.22 1.17 -1.89
CA TRP A 287 5.92 -0.07 -1.61
C TRP A 287 5.16 -1.29 -2.17
N TYR A 288 3.87 -1.42 -1.90
CA TYR A 288 3.06 -2.55 -2.38
C TYR A 288 3.11 -2.68 -3.90
N PHE A 289 2.94 -1.58 -4.65
CA PHE A 289 2.97 -1.61 -6.11
C PHE A 289 4.35 -1.84 -6.72
N SER A 290 5.41 -1.66 -5.95
CA SER A 290 6.77 -2.04 -6.36
C SER A 290 7.05 -3.53 -6.19
N GLN A 291 6.18 -4.29 -5.52
CA GLN A 291 6.40 -5.70 -5.25
C GLN A 291 6.11 -6.56 -6.49
N ASN A 292 6.93 -7.59 -6.72
CA ASN A 292 6.62 -8.65 -7.65
C ASN A 292 5.93 -9.80 -6.90
N ILE A 293 4.59 -9.83 -6.97
CA ILE A 293 3.76 -10.75 -6.19
C ILE A 293 4.02 -12.21 -6.59
N ASP A 294 4.17 -12.52 -7.88
CA ASP A 294 4.46 -13.88 -8.34
C ASP A 294 5.79 -14.40 -7.79
N TYR A 295 6.82 -13.55 -7.80
CA TYR A 295 8.11 -13.87 -7.21
C TYR A 295 8.00 -14.15 -5.70
N ILE A 296 7.24 -13.33 -4.97
CA ILE A 296 7.01 -13.51 -3.53
C ILE A 296 6.32 -14.85 -3.25
N TRP A 297 5.28 -15.20 -4.00
CA TRP A 297 4.58 -16.49 -3.81
C TRP A 297 5.46 -17.69 -4.19
N ASN A 298 6.37 -17.54 -5.16
CA ASN A 298 7.38 -18.55 -5.45
C ASN A 298 8.35 -18.75 -4.28
N GLN A 299 8.77 -17.66 -3.62
CA GLN A 299 9.59 -17.76 -2.41
C GLN A 299 8.80 -18.41 -1.27
N LYS A 300 7.52 -18.06 -1.09
CA LYS A 300 6.63 -18.62 -0.05
C LYS A 300 6.52 -20.14 -0.12
N ARG A 301 6.47 -20.70 -1.33
CA ARG A 301 6.46 -22.16 -1.54
C ARG A 301 7.75 -22.86 -1.12
N ASN A 302 8.86 -22.13 -1.04
CA ASN A 302 10.17 -22.67 -0.64
C ASN A 302 10.46 -22.50 0.86
N THR A 303 9.61 -21.80 1.60
CA THR A 303 9.71 -21.71 3.06
C THR A 303 8.92 -22.79 3.77
N LEU A 304 9.31 -23.11 5.00
CA LEU A 304 8.57 -24.06 5.83
C LEU A 304 7.23 -23.46 6.27
N SER A 305 6.18 -24.28 6.32
CA SER A 305 4.91 -23.88 6.95
C SER A 305 5.05 -23.74 8.46
N CYS A 306 4.28 -22.82 9.03
CA CYS A 306 4.28 -22.59 10.46
C CYS A 306 3.73 -23.81 11.20
N PRO A 307 4.33 -24.22 12.32
CA PRO A 307 3.66 -25.12 13.25
C PRO A 307 2.29 -24.55 13.68
N CYS A 308 1.29 -25.41 13.88
CA CYS A 308 -0.03 -24.93 14.31
C CYS A 308 -0.05 -24.50 15.79
N ASP A 309 0.93 -24.97 16.59
CA ASP A 309 1.02 -24.73 18.03
C ASP A 309 2.44 -24.30 18.43
N ARG A 310 2.52 -23.35 19.37
CA ARG A 310 3.77 -22.77 19.89
C ARG A 310 4.73 -23.82 20.44
N ARG A 311 4.24 -24.89 21.07
CA ARG A 311 5.07 -25.97 21.62
C ARG A 311 5.79 -26.72 20.50
N LEU A 312 5.11 -26.95 19.37
CA LEU A 312 5.72 -27.57 18.20
C LEU A 312 6.86 -26.69 17.66
N ALA A 313 6.63 -25.38 17.54
CA ALA A 313 7.69 -24.43 17.16
C ALA A 313 8.87 -24.41 18.15
N HIS A 314 8.60 -24.60 19.44
CA HIS A 314 9.63 -24.60 20.47
C HIS A 314 10.55 -25.82 20.40
N TYR A 315 9.98 -27.01 20.17
CA TYR A 315 10.74 -28.26 20.12
C TYR A 315 11.34 -28.56 18.74
N ASP A 316 10.75 -28.02 17.68
CA ASP A 316 11.25 -28.18 16.31
C ASP A 316 12.48 -27.30 16.07
N ARG A 317 13.64 -27.95 15.96
CA ARG A 317 14.96 -27.30 15.79
C ARG A 317 15.11 -26.52 14.49
N ARG A 318 14.15 -26.60 13.55
CA ARG A 318 14.09 -25.76 12.36
C ARG A 318 13.68 -24.33 12.68
N TRP A 319 13.13 -24.06 13.86
CA TRP A 319 12.65 -22.74 14.29
C TRP A 319 13.54 -22.15 15.39
N GLN A 320 13.58 -20.83 15.44
CA GLN A 320 14.23 -20.06 16.48
C GLN A 320 13.27 -19.02 17.02
N ARG A 321 13.13 -19.01 18.35
CA ARG A 321 12.38 -17.97 19.04
C ARG A 321 13.02 -16.61 18.76
N ASP A 322 12.20 -15.68 18.31
CA ASP A 322 12.54 -14.27 18.26
C ASP A 322 12.48 -13.69 19.68
N ARG A 323 13.57 -13.04 20.09
CA ARG A 323 13.70 -12.43 21.41
C ARG A 323 13.72 -10.89 21.35
N HIS A 324 13.64 -10.31 20.15
CA HIS A 324 13.71 -8.86 19.95
C HIS A 324 12.35 -8.23 19.69
N GLN A 325 11.38 -8.97 19.14
CA GLN A 325 9.99 -8.54 19.02
C GLN A 325 9.15 -9.13 20.16
N GLU A 326 9.34 -8.63 21.37
CA GLU A 326 8.35 -8.82 22.45
C GLU A 326 7.36 -7.65 22.37
N TRP A 327 6.18 -7.90 21.80
CA TRP A 327 5.01 -7.05 22.10
C TRP A 327 4.64 -7.34 23.56
N SER A 328 5.33 -6.69 24.49
CA SER A 328 5.33 -7.03 25.93
C SER A 328 3.95 -6.96 26.59
N GLU A 329 3.01 -6.22 25.99
CA GLU A 329 1.64 -6.09 26.51
C GLU A 329 0.69 -7.21 26.04
N SER A 330 1.01 -7.96 24.98
CA SER A 330 0.07 -8.93 24.35
C SER A 330 0.47 -10.40 24.47
N GLN A 331 1.59 -10.71 25.15
CA GLN A 331 2.08 -12.09 25.36
C GLN A 331 2.27 -12.92 24.07
N ILE A 332 2.50 -12.25 22.93
CA ILE A 332 2.72 -12.92 21.64
C ILE A 332 4.13 -13.52 21.63
N SER A 333 4.23 -14.78 21.18
CA SER A 333 5.51 -15.48 21.02
C SER A 333 5.78 -15.73 19.54
N CYS A 334 6.88 -15.21 19.01
CA CYS A 334 7.21 -15.39 17.59
C CYS A 334 8.49 -16.19 17.34
N TYR A 335 8.55 -16.85 16.19
CA TYR A 335 9.63 -17.74 15.75
C TYR A 335 9.94 -17.50 14.27
N TYR A 336 11.22 -17.45 13.90
CA TYR A 336 11.66 -17.49 12.51
C TYR A 336 12.36 -18.82 12.19
N GLN A 337 12.32 -19.24 10.92
CA GLN A 337 13.04 -20.41 10.44
C GLN A 337 14.57 -20.19 10.55
N ARG A 338 15.31 -21.12 11.17
CA ARG A 338 16.74 -21.01 11.53
C ARG A 338 17.74 -21.01 10.38
N ASN A 339 17.41 -21.70 9.27
CA ASN A 339 18.40 -22.05 8.26
C ASN A 339 17.85 -21.84 6.85
N THR A 340 18.19 -20.70 6.27
CA THR A 340 17.94 -20.35 4.86
C THR A 340 19.22 -19.84 4.20
N ARG A 341 20.38 -20.49 4.43
CA ARG A 341 21.66 -20.01 3.87
C ARG A 341 21.64 -19.79 2.35
N SER A 342 20.76 -20.47 1.61
CA SER A 342 20.59 -20.33 0.17
C SER A 342 19.48 -19.37 -0.28
N THR A 343 18.59 -18.91 0.62
CA THR A 343 17.46 -18.02 0.27
C THR A 343 17.39 -16.84 1.24
N SER A 344 17.22 -15.63 0.71
CA SER A 344 17.01 -14.46 1.57
C SER A 344 15.71 -14.57 2.36
N ALA A 345 14.68 -15.19 1.79
CA ALA A 345 13.36 -15.30 2.40
C ALA A 345 13.31 -16.31 3.55
N THR A 346 12.49 -16.02 4.57
CA THR A 346 12.28 -16.86 5.76
C THR A 346 10.84 -16.80 6.24
N GLN A 347 10.33 -17.88 6.82
CA GLN A 347 9.02 -17.88 7.47
C GLN A 347 9.12 -17.32 8.89
N TYR A 348 8.18 -16.45 9.26
CA TYR A 348 7.95 -15.97 10.62
C TYR A 348 6.57 -16.44 11.11
N CYS A 349 6.50 -16.97 12.31
CA CYS A 349 5.29 -17.54 12.91
C CYS A 349 5.07 -16.93 14.28
N CYS A 350 3.89 -16.37 14.53
CA CYS A 350 3.54 -15.78 15.81
C CYS A 350 2.35 -16.49 16.42
N TYR A 351 2.42 -16.70 17.73
CA TYR A 351 1.44 -17.44 18.50
C TYR A 351 0.88 -16.57 19.61
N ASP A 352 -0.40 -16.72 19.87
CA ASP A 352 -1.09 -16.04 20.96
C ASP A 352 -0.66 -16.57 22.34
N LEU A 353 -1.27 -16.02 23.40
CA LEU A 353 -0.99 -16.40 24.78
C LEU A 353 -1.30 -17.87 25.09
N TRP A 354 -2.26 -18.47 24.38
CA TRP A 354 -2.67 -19.88 24.50
C TRP A 354 -1.77 -20.81 23.69
N GLY A 355 -0.97 -20.26 22.77
CA GLY A 355 -0.06 -21.00 21.91
C GLY A 355 -0.63 -21.32 20.53
N SER A 356 -1.79 -20.76 20.16
CA SER A 356 -2.40 -20.94 18.84
C SER A 356 -1.72 -20.04 17.80
N LEU A 357 -1.56 -20.53 16.57
CA LEU A 357 -1.04 -19.72 15.47
C LEU A 357 -1.99 -18.54 15.16
N ILE A 358 -1.45 -17.32 15.16
CA ILE A 358 -2.20 -16.11 14.83
C ILE A 358 -2.33 -16.01 13.31
N ILE A 359 -3.56 -15.89 12.81
CA ILE A 359 -3.91 -15.81 11.38
C ILE A 359 -4.69 -14.52 11.02
N SER A 360 -4.68 -13.52 11.90
CA SER A 360 -5.32 -12.22 11.67
C SER A 360 -4.50 -11.31 10.75
N GLU A 361 -5.16 -10.56 9.88
CA GLU A 361 -4.52 -9.59 8.97
C GLU A 361 -4.33 -8.20 9.61
N ASP A 362 -4.45 -8.09 10.93
CA ASP A 362 -4.25 -6.85 11.70
C ASP A 362 -2.77 -6.56 12.02
N GLY A 363 -1.85 -7.36 11.47
CA GLY A 363 -0.41 -7.21 11.65
C GLY A 363 0.17 -8.01 12.82
N ALA A 364 -0.66 -8.65 13.65
CA ALA A 364 -0.21 -9.53 14.73
C ALA A 364 0.27 -10.91 14.21
N ALA A 365 -0.27 -11.37 13.08
CA ALA A 365 0.10 -12.65 12.49
C ALA A 365 1.57 -12.72 12.05
N GLY A 366 2.14 -13.91 12.19
CA GLY A 366 3.38 -14.28 11.53
C GLY A 366 3.21 -14.28 10.01
N HIS A 367 4.27 -13.97 9.29
CA HIS A 367 4.27 -13.86 7.83
C HIS A 367 5.63 -14.26 7.25
N MET A 368 5.70 -14.41 5.93
CA MET A 368 6.98 -14.52 5.27
C MET A 368 7.75 -13.19 5.33
N PHE A 369 9.04 -13.22 5.64
CA PHE A 369 9.98 -12.14 5.36
C PHE A 369 10.74 -12.41 4.06
N SER A 370 11.03 -11.37 3.29
CA SER A 370 11.89 -11.47 2.10
C SER A 370 13.37 -11.55 2.46
N TYR A 371 13.75 -11.07 3.64
CA TYR A 371 15.12 -11.07 4.14
C TYR A 371 15.18 -11.61 5.57
N HIS A 372 16.03 -12.62 5.77
CA HIS A 372 16.20 -13.25 7.07
C HIS A 372 16.78 -12.26 8.10
N PRO A 373 16.14 -12.08 9.28
CA PRO A 373 16.51 -11.02 10.24
C PRO A 373 17.94 -11.13 10.76
N LYS A 374 18.45 -12.35 10.94
CA LYS A 374 19.84 -12.60 11.39
C LYS A 374 20.92 -12.36 10.33
N PHE A 375 20.67 -12.75 9.07
CA PHE A 375 21.70 -12.75 8.02
C PHE A 375 21.66 -11.47 7.17
N PHE A 376 20.49 -10.82 7.08
CA PHE A 376 20.25 -9.67 6.22
C PHE A 376 19.55 -8.53 6.97
N LYS A 377 19.97 -8.24 8.22
CA LYS A 377 19.31 -7.29 9.13
C LYS A 377 18.91 -5.97 8.49
N ARG A 378 19.85 -5.30 7.78
CA ARG A 378 19.57 -4.01 7.13
C ARG A 378 18.50 -4.10 6.04
N MET A 379 18.49 -5.18 5.27
CA MET A 379 17.50 -5.39 4.22
C MET A 379 16.15 -5.79 4.82
N HIS A 380 16.16 -6.61 5.86
CA HIS A 380 14.98 -6.96 6.64
C HIS A 380 14.29 -5.72 7.22
N ASP A 381 15.05 -4.83 7.86
CA ASP A 381 14.49 -3.61 8.44
C ASP A 381 13.83 -2.73 7.37
N LYS A 382 14.53 -2.53 6.25
CA LYS A 382 14.08 -1.66 5.16
C LYS A 382 12.92 -2.23 4.34
N TYR A 383 12.94 -3.52 4.01
CA TYR A 383 12.02 -4.12 3.03
C TYR A 383 10.93 -5.01 3.64
N ASP A 384 11.05 -5.35 4.92
CA ASP A 384 10.04 -6.12 5.66
C ASP A 384 9.44 -5.30 6.82
N LEU A 385 10.26 -4.69 7.70
CA LEU A 385 9.72 -3.99 8.89
C LEU A 385 9.16 -2.60 8.60
N GLU A 386 9.90 -1.73 7.92
CA GLU A 386 9.43 -0.37 7.58
C GLU A 386 8.06 -0.39 6.85
N PRO A 387 7.85 -1.23 5.81
CA PRO A 387 6.54 -1.31 5.16
C PRO A 387 5.44 -1.86 6.06
N LYS A 388 5.77 -2.78 6.99
CA LYS A 388 4.82 -3.26 8.00
C LYS A 388 4.35 -2.10 8.87
N GLU A 389 5.25 -1.24 9.33
CA GLU A 389 4.89 -0.06 10.10
C GLU A 389 4.00 0.90 9.30
N TRP A 390 4.38 1.21 8.04
CA TRP A 390 3.58 2.10 7.20
C TRP A 390 2.18 1.56 6.93
N CYS A 391 2.06 0.27 6.62
CA CYS A 391 0.79 -0.35 6.23
C CYS A 391 -0.09 -0.78 7.40
N CYS A 392 0.48 -1.24 8.52
CA CYS A 392 -0.27 -1.85 9.62
C CYS A 392 -0.33 -0.96 10.86
N SER A 393 0.71 -0.18 11.16
CA SER A 393 0.75 0.65 12.38
C SER A 393 0.20 2.06 12.13
N TYR A 394 0.49 2.65 10.96
CA TYR A 394 0.12 4.02 10.64
C TYR A 394 -1.10 4.17 9.73
N THR A 395 -1.59 3.07 9.15
CA THR A 395 -2.72 3.09 8.20
C THR A 395 -3.59 1.85 8.35
N ASP A 396 -4.79 1.89 7.77
CA ASP A 396 -5.74 0.77 7.76
C ASP A 396 -5.45 -0.23 6.61
N ASN A 397 -4.26 -0.20 6.01
CA ASN A 397 -3.90 -0.93 4.80
C ASN A 397 -3.08 -2.20 5.06
N CYS A 398 -3.17 -2.78 6.26
CA CYS A 398 -2.35 -3.94 6.65
C CYS A 398 -2.57 -5.16 5.73
N PHE A 399 -3.77 -5.29 5.17
CA PHE A 399 -4.07 -6.33 4.18
C PHE A 399 -3.14 -6.27 2.96
N LEU A 400 -2.72 -5.08 2.49
CA LEU A 400 -1.78 -4.94 1.37
C LEU A 400 -0.41 -5.49 1.74
N TYR A 401 0.02 -5.25 2.98
CA TYR A 401 1.23 -5.85 3.51
C TYR A 401 1.15 -7.36 3.50
N HIS A 402 0.05 -7.94 3.97
CA HIS A 402 -0.11 -9.40 3.98
C HIS A 402 -0.28 -10.04 2.60
N VAL A 403 -0.74 -9.31 1.58
CA VAL A 403 -0.68 -9.80 0.19
C VAL A 403 0.77 -9.89 -0.31
N ALA A 404 1.60 -8.90 0.04
CA ALA A 404 3.02 -8.87 -0.33
C ALA A 404 3.94 -9.68 0.61
N ARG A 405 3.48 -10.02 1.81
CA ARG A 405 4.16 -10.83 2.82
C ARG A 405 3.14 -11.83 3.39
N PRO A 406 2.87 -12.93 2.66
CA PRO A 406 1.79 -13.85 3.00
C PRO A 406 1.92 -14.46 4.40
N ILE A 407 0.79 -14.52 5.11
CA ILE A 407 0.65 -15.30 6.34
C ILE A 407 0.67 -16.81 6.03
N ASP A 408 0.85 -17.63 7.07
CA ASP A 408 0.79 -19.08 6.97
C ASP A 408 -0.36 -19.63 7.81
N TYR A 409 -1.00 -20.70 7.33
CA TYR A 409 -2.17 -21.32 7.96
C TYR A 409 -1.86 -22.69 8.56
N CYS A 410 -0.58 -23.05 8.69
CA CYS A 410 -0.07 -24.34 9.18
C CYS A 410 -0.48 -25.62 8.43
N LEU A 411 -1.27 -25.51 7.36
CA LEU A 411 -1.88 -26.64 6.65
C LEU A 411 -0.88 -27.69 6.14
N SER A 412 0.36 -27.28 5.84
CA SER A 412 1.41 -28.16 5.31
C SER A 412 2.53 -28.43 6.33
N TYR A 413 2.32 -28.10 7.60
CA TYR A 413 3.33 -28.37 8.62
C TYR A 413 3.42 -29.86 8.93
N ILE A 414 4.62 -30.41 8.75
CA ILE A 414 4.96 -31.78 9.13
C ILE A 414 6.00 -31.71 10.26
N PRO A 415 5.67 -32.15 11.49
CA PRO A 415 6.63 -32.24 12.58
C PRO A 415 7.83 -33.13 12.21
N PRO A 416 9.06 -32.80 12.65
CA PRO A 416 10.21 -33.67 12.40
C PRO A 416 10.06 -34.97 13.21
N PHE A 417 10.36 -36.10 12.58
CA PHE A 417 10.46 -37.39 13.28
C PHE A 417 11.79 -37.51 14.01
N ILE A 418 11.76 -38.02 15.23
CA ILE A 418 12.95 -38.22 16.07
C ILE A 418 13.27 -39.72 16.11
N GLY A 419 14.40 -40.11 15.52
CA GLY A 419 15.01 -41.41 15.77
C GLY A 419 16.03 -41.32 16.91
N TRP A 420 16.15 -42.37 17.71
CA TRP A 420 17.13 -42.45 18.79
C TRP A 420 17.61 -43.89 19.00
N SER A 421 18.79 -44.03 19.62
CA SER A 421 19.35 -45.30 20.04
C SER A 421 19.99 -45.17 21.42
N PHE A 422 19.94 -46.21 22.23
CA PHE A 422 20.52 -46.23 23.59
C PHE A 422 21.26 -47.54 23.84
N GLY A 423 22.52 -47.46 24.31
CA GLY A 423 23.28 -48.63 24.78
C GLY A 423 23.62 -49.66 23.70
N ASP A 424 23.32 -50.94 24.00
CA ASP A 424 23.28 -52.03 23.02
C ASP A 424 22.20 -51.75 21.97
N PRO A 425 22.38 -52.02 20.66
CA PRO A 425 21.72 -51.25 19.62
C PRO A 425 20.21 -51.51 19.51
N HIS A 426 19.46 -50.90 20.42
CA HIS A 426 18.05 -50.65 20.35
C HIS A 426 17.88 -49.40 19.50
N ILE A 427 17.43 -49.61 18.28
CA ILE A 427 17.28 -48.58 17.26
C ILE A 427 15.80 -48.32 17.08
N ARG A 428 15.38 -47.06 17.23
CA ARG A 428 14.07 -46.61 16.78
C ARG A 428 14.22 -45.85 15.47
N THR A 429 13.64 -46.39 14.40
CA THR A 429 13.66 -45.79 13.06
C THR A 429 12.78 -44.54 12.98
N LEU A 430 12.92 -43.78 11.89
CA LEU A 430 12.20 -42.50 11.71
C LEU A 430 10.67 -42.66 11.55
N ASP A 431 10.21 -43.84 11.14
CA ASP A 431 8.80 -44.24 11.11
C ASP A 431 8.32 -44.84 12.44
N GLY A 432 9.20 -44.88 13.45
CA GLY A 432 8.85 -45.23 14.83
C GLY A 432 8.90 -46.72 15.16
N LEU A 433 9.40 -47.57 14.26
CA LEU A 433 9.63 -48.99 14.53
C LEU A 433 10.87 -49.19 15.40
N GLU A 434 10.80 -50.15 16.33
CA GLU A 434 11.88 -50.46 17.26
C GLU A 434 12.50 -51.81 16.91
N PHE A 435 13.83 -51.85 16.82
CA PHE A 435 14.60 -53.06 16.50
C PHE A 435 15.77 -53.21 17.47
N THR A 436 16.13 -54.45 17.76
CA THR A 436 17.39 -54.80 18.44
C THR A 436 18.35 -55.38 17.41
N PHE A 437 19.54 -54.80 17.30
CA PHE A 437 20.54 -55.21 16.31
C PHE A 437 21.91 -55.44 16.96
N ASN A 438 22.31 -56.71 17.14
CA ASN A 438 23.60 -57.08 17.75
C ASN A 438 24.71 -57.36 16.72
N GLY A 439 24.75 -56.57 15.64
CA GLY A 439 25.79 -56.70 14.62
C GLY A 439 27.13 -56.13 15.11
N PHE A 440 28.23 -56.84 14.85
CA PHE A 440 29.60 -56.38 15.11
C PHE A 440 30.23 -55.82 13.84
N GLY A 441 30.43 -54.50 13.77
CA GLY A 441 31.01 -53.85 12.59
C GLY A 441 30.69 -52.36 12.49
N GLU A 442 30.73 -51.86 11.26
CA GLU A 442 30.37 -50.48 10.92
C GLU A 442 29.15 -50.47 10.02
N TYR A 443 28.21 -49.59 10.32
CA TYR A 443 26.92 -49.55 9.66
C TYR A 443 26.53 -48.12 9.31
N THR A 444 25.91 -47.95 8.16
CA THR A 444 25.23 -46.70 7.80
C THR A 444 23.88 -46.66 8.50
N LEU A 445 23.70 -45.70 9.40
CA LEU A 445 22.49 -45.52 10.20
C LEU A 445 21.47 -44.63 9.46
N ILE A 446 21.96 -43.59 8.79
CA ILE A 446 21.14 -42.67 8.00
C ILE A 446 21.91 -42.32 6.73
N GLU A 447 21.24 -42.42 5.59
CA GLU A 447 21.74 -41.94 4.30
C GLU A 447 20.60 -41.21 3.58
N THR A 448 20.88 -40.02 3.03
CA THR A 448 19.89 -39.24 2.30
C THR A 448 20.18 -39.26 0.79
N THR A 449 19.12 -39.34 -0.02
CA THR A 449 19.23 -39.47 -1.49
C THR A 449 19.33 -38.14 -2.25
N GLY A 450 19.28 -36.98 -1.57
CA GLY A 450 19.27 -35.66 -2.23
C GLY A 450 20.14 -34.57 -1.62
N LYS A 451 20.60 -34.73 -0.37
CA LYS A 451 21.54 -33.82 0.29
C LYS A 451 22.58 -34.67 0.99
N ASN A 452 23.51 -35.26 0.22
CA ASN A 452 24.55 -36.25 0.58
C ASN A 452 24.95 -36.28 2.07
N PHE A 453 24.04 -36.73 2.94
CA PHE A 453 24.23 -36.78 4.37
C PHE A 453 24.29 -38.24 4.74
N THR A 454 25.39 -38.60 5.40
CA THR A 454 25.61 -39.95 5.86
C THR A 454 25.97 -39.90 7.34
N LEU A 455 25.25 -40.68 8.14
CA LEU A 455 25.58 -40.98 9.53
C LEU A 455 25.96 -42.47 9.62
N GLN A 456 27.15 -42.74 10.13
CA GLN A 456 27.64 -44.10 10.36
C GLN A 456 27.84 -44.33 11.85
N GLY A 457 27.59 -45.57 12.28
CA GLY A 457 27.84 -46.03 13.63
C GLY A 457 28.74 -47.26 13.61
N ARG A 458 29.75 -47.28 14.48
CA ARG A 458 30.57 -48.47 14.76
C ARG A 458 30.06 -49.12 16.03
N THR A 459 29.96 -50.44 16.00
CA THR A 459 29.67 -51.26 17.17
C THR A 459 30.87 -52.10 17.57
N GLU A 460 31.07 -52.27 18.86
CA GLU A 460 32.07 -53.15 19.45
C GLU A 460 31.42 -54.12 20.44
N ARG A 461 32.11 -55.20 20.80
CA ARG A 461 31.62 -56.15 21.79
C ARG A 461 31.51 -55.47 23.15
N ALA A 462 30.36 -55.66 23.79
CA ALA A 462 30.12 -55.25 25.17
C ALA A 462 31.07 -56.01 26.10
N LEU A 463 31.50 -55.35 27.19
CA LEU A 463 32.32 -55.96 28.21
C LEU A 463 31.47 -56.15 29.48
N ASP A 464 31.67 -57.27 30.17
CA ASP A 464 31.11 -57.47 31.50
C ASP A 464 31.89 -56.68 32.57
N GLU A 465 31.44 -56.74 33.82
CA GLU A 465 32.07 -56.05 34.97
C GLU A 465 33.54 -56.47 35.21
N HIS A 466 33.97 -57.59 34.64
CA HIS A 466 35.33 -58.12 34.73
C HIS A 466 36.15 -57.88 33.46
N GLY A 467 35.63 -57.08 32.51
CA GLY A 467 36.30 -56.73 31.26
C GLY A 467 36.29 -57.83 30.20
N LYS A 468 35.46 -58.88 30.35
CA LYS A 468 35.35 -59.97 29.38
C LYS A 468 34.29 -59.65 28.33
N GLU A 469 34.59 -59.97 27.08
CA GLU A 469 33.66 -59.77 25.97
C GLU A 469 32.39 -60.62 26.12
N MET A 470 31.24 -59.97 25.92
CA MET A 470 29.92 -60.57 25.90
C MET A 470 29.44 -60.83 24.47
N GLN A 471 28.45 -61.71 24.30
CA GLN A 471 27.71 -61.86 23.02
C GLN A 471 26.65 -60.76 22.83
N ALA A 472 27.06 -59.52 23.03
CA ALA A 472 26.27 -58.33 22.79
C ALA A 472 27.20 -57.26 22.23
N THR A 473 26.65 -56.32 21.47
CA THR A 473 27.42 -55.18 20.96
C THR A 473 26.94 -53.88 21.57
N VAL A 474 27.78 -52.84 21.54
CA VAL A 474 27.43 -51.47 21.92
C VAL A 474 28.01 -50.50 20.89
N PHE A 475 27.38 -49.34 20.71
CA PHE A 475 27.96 -48.30 19.87
C PHE A 475 29.26 -47.76 20.48
N SER A 476 30.36 -47.81 19.73
CA SER A 476 31.67 -47.31 20.15
C SER A 476 32.08 -46.01 19.46
N ALA A 477 31.54 -45.74 18.27
CA ALA A 477 31.82 -44.50 17.55
C ALA A 477 30.69 -44.10 16.60
N PHE A 478 30.61 -42.80 16.31
CA PHE A 478 29.75 -42.24 15.28
C PHE A 478 30.53 -41.27 14.40
N ALA A 479 30.27 -41.33 13.10
CA ALA A 479 30.82 -40.40 12.13
C ALA A 479 29.71 -39.84 11.24
N ALA A 480 29.75 -38.54 10.96
CA ALA A 480 28.77 -37.88 10.10
C ALA A 480 29.44 -36.90 9.12
N LYS A 481 28.87 -36.80 7.93
CA LYS A 481 29.26 -35.82 6.90
C LYS A 481 28.01 -35.34 6.16
N ASP A 482 27.94 -34.04 5.86
CA ASP A 482 26.90 -33.42 5.03
C ASP A 482 27.54 -32.78 3.79
N ALA A 483 27.37 -33.39 2.62
CA ALA A 483 27.92 -32.90 1.34
C ALA A 483 29.42 -32.55 1.42
N ASP A 484 29.76 -31.26 1.30
CA ASP A 484 31.13 -30.74 1.36
C ASP A 484 31.52 -30.20 2.75
N SER A 485 30.73 -30.53 3.79
CA SER A 485 31.07 -30.17 5.17
C SER A 485 32.31 -30.91 5.66
N ASP A 486 32.87 -30.37 6.74
CA ASP A 486 33.81 -31.09 7.61
C ASP A 486 33.17 -32.39 8.14
N ARG A 487 34.02 -33.32 8.55
CA ARG A 487 33.60 -34.65 9.05
C ARG A 487 33.55 -34.61 10.56
N PHE A 488 32.38 -34.88 11.12
CA PHE A 488 32.25 -35.08 12.56
C PHE A 488 32.58 -36.53 12.89
N HIS A 489 33.49 -36.76 13.84
CA HIS A 489 33.74 -38.09 14.42
C HIS A 489 33.80 -38.00 15.94
N VAL A 490 33.07 -38.90 16.60
CA VAL A 490 33.11 -39.11 18.04
C VAL A 490 33.30 -40.58 18.35
N GLN A 491 34.18 -40.89 19.30
CA GLN A 491 34.40 -42.27 19.76
C GLN A 491 34.58 -42.35 21.26
N MET A 492 34.25 -43.52 21.81
CA MET A 492 34.53 -43.87 23.19
C MET A 492 36.04 -43.81 23.48
N ASN A 493 36.37 -43.47 24.72
CA ASN A 493 37.74 -43.52 25.20
C ASN A 493 38.20 -44.98 25.42
N ALA A 494 39.50 -45.17 25.64
CA ALA A 494 40.07 -46.51 25.87
C ALA A 494 39.43 -47.26 27.05
N ASN A 495 38.93 -46.53 28.05
CA ASN A 495 38.33 -47.08 29.26
C ASN A 495 36.83 -47.42 29.09
N ARG A 496 36.22 -47.06 27.95
CA ARG A 496 34.81 -47.27 27.61
C ARG A 496 33.82 -46.81 28.70
N ASP A 497 34.20 -45.82 29.50
CA ASP A 497 33.42 -45.33 30.65
C ASP A 497 32.42 -44.22 30.28
N GLY A 498 32.34 -43.89 28.99
CA GLY A 498 31.50 -42.81 28.46
C GLY A 498 31.96 -41.40 28.83
N LYS A 499 33.09 -41.24 29.53
CA LYS A 499 33.68 -39.95 29.93
C LYS A 499 34.79 -39.57 28.95
N ASN A 500 34.98 -38.28 28.70
CA ASN A 500 36.07 -37.77 27.84
C ASN A 500 36.11 -38.41 26.44
N GLN A 501 35.02 -38.29 25.68
CA GLN A 501 34.97 -38.73 24.28
C GLN A 501 35.92 -37.91 23.40
N TYR A 502 36.54 -38.56 22.41
CA TYR A 502 37.41 -37.86 21.46
C TYR A 502 36.58 -37.25 20.34
N PHE A 503 36.71 -35.94 20.15
CA PHE A 503 36.11 -35.21 19.05
C PHE A 503 37.18 -34.89 18.01
N LYS A 504 36.96 -35.33 16.77
CA LYS A 504 37.72 -34.88 15.61
C LYS A 504 36.75 -34.14 14.70
N ALA A 505 36.95 -32.84 14.58
CA ALA A 505 36.23 -31.97 13.64
C ALA A 505 37.05 -31.80 12.36
#